data_AF-A0A844ZJC3-F1
#
_entry.id   AF-A0A844ZJC3-F1
#
_cell.length_a   1.000
_cell.length_b   1.000
_cell.length_c   1.000
_cell.angle_alpha   90.00
_cell.angle_beta   90.00
_cell.angle_gamma   90.00
#
_symmetry.space_group_name_H-M   'P 1'
#
loop_
_entity.id
_entity.type
_entity.pdbx_description
1 polymer ?
#
loop_
_entity_poly.entity_id
_entity_poly.type
_entity_poly.pdbx_seq_one_letter_code
_entity_poly.pdbx_strand_id
1 'polypeptide(L)'
;MIARRLAAALLAGTLSAGLSGCLLPPDAPTVLASAGGTGPDDAYVVSSVAQEYEILRLLGLQSQSQEVHRIDGRTFDVLRVIDPQTQEARDVWFDISRFFGRG
;
A
#
# COMPACT_ATOMS: atom_id res chain seq x y z
N MET A 1 50.52 -31.69 -12.98
CA MET A 1 51.03 -30.34 -13.26
C MET A 1 49.83 -29.44 -13.52
N ILE A 2 49.35 -28.74 -12.48
CA ILE A 2 49.54 -27.30 -12.20
C ILE A 2 48.54 -26.40 -12.95
N ALA A 3 47.62 -25.88 -12.13
CA ALA A 3 47.02 -24.55 -12.10
C ALA A 3 46.13 -24.05 -13.25
N ARG A 4 44.93 -23.61 -12.85
CA ARG A 4 44.63 -22.17 -12.80
C ARG A 4 43.48 -21.88 -11.82
N ARG A 5 43.83 -21.17 -10.75
CA ARG A 5 42.89 -20.33 -9.99
C ARG A 5 42.52 -19.11 -10.85
N LEU A 6 41.58 -18.29 -10.35
CA LEU A 6 41.09 -16.97 -10.80
C LEU A 6 39.64 -17.06 -11.31
N ALA A 7 38.67 -16.24 -10.93
CA ALA A 7 38.65 -15.06 -10.07
C ALA A 7 37.22 -14.86 -9.53
N ALA A 8 37.12 -14.21 -8.39
CA ALA A 8 35.89 -13.70 -7.82
C ALA A 8 35.26 -12.65 -8.73
N ALA A 9 33.93 -12.64 -8.80
CA ALA A 9 33.16 -11.46 -9.17
C ALA A 9 32.01 -11.32 -8.16
N LEU A 10 32.27 -10.59 -7.07
CA LEU A 10 31.21 -10.04 -6.25
C LEU A 10 30.47 -8.99 -7.10
N LEU A 11 29.29 -9.34 -7.59
CA LEU A 11 28.33 -8.36 -8.08
C LEU A 11 27.67 -7.71 -6.85
N ALA A 12 28.34 -6.69 -6.31
CA ALA A 12 27.74 -5.73 -5.40
C ALA A 12 26.77 -4.85 -6.20
N GLY A 13 25.57 -5.36 -6.46
CA GLY A 13 24.45 -4.56 -6.96
C GLY A 13 23.85 -3.77 -5.81
N THR A 14 24.34 -2.56 -5.58
CA THR A 14 23.64 -1.59 -4.73
C THR A 14 22.37 -1.15 -5.46
N LEU A 15 21.24 -1.73 -5.07
CA LEU A 15 19.91 -1.21 -5.39
C LEU A 15 19.74 0.11 -4.64
N SER A 16 20.00 1.23 -5.31
CA SER A 16 19.48 2.52 -4.89
C SER A 16 17.97 2.50 -5.09
N ALA A 17 17.22 2.14 -4.05
CA ALA A 17 15.80 2.39 -3.99
C ALA A 17 15.59 3.91 -4.04
N GLY A 18 15.14 4.40 -5.19
CA GLY A 18 14.74 5.79 -5.34
C GLY A 18 13.57 6.07 -4.40
N LEU A 19 13.81 6.86 -3.37
CA LEU A 19 12.75 7.47 -2.58
C LEU A 19 12.07 8.55 -3.43
N SER A 20 11.25 8.13 -4.39
CA SER A 20 10.21 9.00 -4.95
C SER A 20 9.13 9.13 -3.88
N GLY A 21 9.40 9.96 -2.87
CA GLY A 21 8.38 10.41 -1.95
C GLY A 21 7.40 11.27 -2.74
N CYS A 22 6.25 10.71 -3.09
CA CYS A 22 5.10 11.50 -3.54
C CYS A 22 4.73 12.46 -2.39
N LEU A 23 5.21 13.70 -2.46
CA LEU A 23 4.83 14.74 -1.52
C LEU A 23 3.34 15.02 -1.78
N LEU A 24 2.49 14.59 -0.87
CA LEU A 24 1.06 14.84 -0.95
C LEU A 24 0.78 16.35 -1.00
N PRO A 25 -0.27 16.80 -1.71
CA PRO A 25 -0.72 18.18 -1.65
C PRO A 25 -0.93 18.64 -0.20
N PRO A 26 -0.75 19.93 0.13
CA PRO A 26 -0.95 20.45 1.49
C PRO A 26 -2.37 20.23 2.03
N ASP A 27 -3.35 20.02 1.13
CA ASP A 27 -4.75 19.79 1.46
C ASP A 27 -5.10 18.30 1.51
N ALA A 28 -4.10 17.42 1.37
CA ALA A 28 -4.33 15.99 1.47
C ALA A 28 -4.78 15.62 2.90
N PRO A 29 -5.83 14.81 3.05
CA PRO A 29 -6.30 14.37 4.36
C PRO A 29 -5.17 13.69 5.13
N THR A 30 -5.06 14.00 6.42
CA THR A 30 -3.99 13.52 7.34
C THR A 30 -3.77 12.01 7.30
N VAL A 31 -4.82 11.25 6.97
CA VAL A 31 -4.79 9.79 6.85
C VAL A 31 -3.78 9.31 5.80
N LEU A 32 -3.60 10.05 4.69
CA LEU A 32 -2.65 9.69 3.65
C LEU A 32 -1.18 9.89 4.07
N ALA A 33 -0.92 10.77 5.04
CA ALA A 33 0.44 11.04 5.51
C ALA A 33 0.92 10.03 6.57
N SER A 34 0.00 9.25 7.15
CA SER A 34 0.29 8.38 8.31
C SER A 34 0.39 6.89 7.99
N ALA A 35 0.04 6.46 6.78
CA ALA A 35 -0.03 5.05 6.40
C ALA A 35 0.22 4.85 4.89
N GLY A 36 0.66 3.66 4.49
CA GLY A 36 0.87 3.25 3.10
C GLY A 36 -0.21 2.31 2.55
N GLY A 37 -1.01 1.68 3.40
CA GLY A 37 -2.13 0.82 3.02
C GLY A 37 -1.72 -0.52 2.41
N THR A 38 -0.49 -0.98 2.64
CA THR A 38 0.06 -2.18 1.97
C THR A 38 -0.25 -3.49 2.70
N GLY A 39 -0.81 -3.41 3.90
CA GLY A 39 -1.15 -4.55 4.74
C GLY A 39 -1.85 -4.13 6.05
N PRO A 40 -2.20 -5.07 6.93
CA PRO A 40 -2.97 -4.78 8.14
C PRO A 40 -2.23 -3.90 9.17
N ASP A 41 -0.89 -3.98 9.23
CA ASP A 41 -0.06 -3.18 10.14
C ASP A 41 0.07 -1.72 9.72
N ASP A 42 -0.17 -1.45 8.43
CA ASP A 42 -0.03 -0.14 7.79
C ASP A 42 -1.33 0.25 7.06
N ALA A 43 -2.46 -0.27 7.51
CA ALA A 43 -3.77 0.01 6.91
C ALA A 43 -4.17 1.48 7.15
N TYR A 44 -4.84 2.09 6.17
CA TYR A 44 -5.42 3.41 6.34
C TYR A 44 -6.57 3.34 7.35
N VAL A 45 -6.44 4.03 8.48
CA VAL A 45 -7.50 4.07 9.50
C VAL A 45 -8.56 5.09 9.08
N VAL A 46 -9.77 4.60 8.81
CA VAL A 46 -10.86 5.42 8.27
C VAL A 46 -12.07 5.45 9.22
N SER A 47 -12.89 6.49 9.10
CA SER A 47 -14.13 6.65 9.86
C SER A 47 -15.40 6.38 9.07
N SER A 48 -15.29 6.18 7.75
CA SER A 48 -16.41 5.86 6.87
C SER A 48 -15.91 5.28 5.54
N VAL A 49 -16.80 4.54 4.85
CA VAL A 49 -16.57 4.04 3.49
C VAL A 49 -16.24 5.16 2.51
N ALA A 50 -16.91 6.33 2.64
CA ALA A 50 -16.64 7.48 1.79
C ALA A 50 -15.17 7.95 1.86
N GLN A 51 -14.52 7.79 3.01
CA GLN A 51 -13.13 8.16 3.19
C GLN A 51 -12.17 7.21 2.46
N GLU A 52 -12.52 5.93 2.32
CA GLU A 52 -11.73 4.94 1.57
C GLU A 52 -11.62 5.32 0.10
N TYR A 53 -12.77 5.63 -0.53
CA TYR A 53 -12.82 6.05 -1.93
C TYR A 53 -12.17 7.41 -2.16
N GLU A 54 -12.23 8.32 -1.18
CA GLU A 54 -11.50 9.60 -1.25
C GLU A 54 -9.98 9.39 -1.25
N ILE A 55 -9.48 8.47 -0.43
CA ILE A 55 -8.07 8.05 -0.44
C ILE A 55 -7.68 7.48 -1.80
N LEU A 56 -8.48 6.56 -2.38
CA LEU A 56 -8.19 6.03 -3.71
C LEU A 56 -8.16 7.12 -4.78
N ARG A 57 -9.11 8.06 -4.75
CA ARG A 57 -9.17 9.19 -5.68
C ARG A 57 -7.91 10.05 -5.60
N LEU A 58 -7.42 10.34 -4.40
CA LEU A 58 -6.21 11.13 -4.18
C LEU A 58 -4.93 10.39 -4.60
N LEU A 59 -4.92 9.06 -4.48
CA LEU A 59 -3.85 8.20 -4.99
C LEU A 59 -3.94 7.95 -6.50
N GLY A 60 -4.99 8.42 -7.17
CA GLY A 60 -5.22 8.18 -8.60
C GLY A 60 -5.58 6.73 -8.94
N LEU A 61 -6.11 5.96 -7.98
CA LEU A 61 -6.40 4.53 -8.13
C LEU A 61 -7.89 4.27 -8.38
N GLN A 62 -8.18 3.17 -9.05
CA GLN A 62 -9.54 2.70 -9.30
C GLN A 62 -9.79 1.36 -8.62
N SER A 63 -10.89 1.23 -7.88
CA SER A 63 -11.27 -0.05 -7.27
C SER A 63 -11.83 -1.02 -8.32
N GLN A 64 -11.42 -2.28 -8.23
CA GLN A 64 -11.92 -3.38 -9.05
C GLN A 64 -12.78 -4.35 -8.25
N SER A 65 -12.36 -4.67 -7.02
CA SER A 65 -13.10 -5.56 -6.12
C SER A 65 -12.80 -5.22 -4.67
N GLN A 66 -13.63 -5.76 -3.77
CA GLN A 66 -13.51 -5.56 -2.33
C GLN A 66 -13.69 -6.87 -1.58
N GLU A 67 -13.01 -7.01 -0.44
CA GLU A 67 -13.18 -8.11 0.50
C GLU A 67 -13.01 -7.60 1.94
N VAL A 68 -13.83 -8.12 2.86
CA VAL A 68 -13.73 -7.79 4.28
C VAL A 68 -12.98 -8.88 5.02
N HIS A 69 -11.91 -8.50 5.71
CA HIS A 69 -11.09 -9.39 6.53
C HIS A 69 -11.25 -9.07 8.02
N ARG A 70 -11.21 -10.12 8.85
CA ARG A 70 -11.18 -9.99 10.31
C ARG A 70 -9.92 -10.63 10.86
N ILE A 71 -9.07 -9.83 11.48
CA ILE A 71 -7.75 -10.25 11.97
C ILE A 71 -7.57 -9.66 13.37
N ASP A 72 -7.29 -10.51 14.36
CA ASP A 72 -7.02 -10.11 15.75
C ASP A 72 -8.06 -9.14 16.34
N GLY A 73 -9.34 -9.37 16.03
CA GLY A 73 -10.46 -8.55 16.51
C GLY A 73 -10.67 -7.21 15.78
N ARG A 74 -9.75 -6.83 14.88
CA ARG A 74 -9.91 -5.70 13.95
C ARG A 74 -10.61 -6.15 12.67
N THR A 75 -11.32 -5.23 12.04
CA THR A 75 -11.98 -5.45 10.75
C THR A 75 -11.36 -4.53 9.70
N PHE A 76 -11.02 -5.12 8.57
CA PHE A 76 -10.38 -4.45 7.44
C PHE A 76 -11.25 -4.58 6.21
N ASP A 77 -11.39 -3.49 5.45
CA ASP A 77 -11.83 -3.56 4.05
C ASP A 77 -10.58 -3.54 3.17
N VAL A 78 -10.49 -4.49 2.25
CA VAL A 78 -9.36 -4.65 1.34
C VAL A 78 -9.87 -4.44 -0.06
N LEU A 79 -9.42 -3.35 -0.68
CA LEU A 79 -9.77 -3.01 -2.04
C LEU A 79 -8.67 -3.46 -2.98
N ARG A 80 -9.01 -4.35 -3.92
CA ARG A 80 -8.17 -4.60 -5.09
C ARG A 80 -8.30 -3.39 -6.00
N VAL A 81 -7.20 -2.69 -6.25
CA VAL A 81 -7.18 -1.47 -7.05
C VAL A 81 -6.23 -1.57 -8.22
N ILE A 82 -6.49 -0.80 -9.27
CA ILE A 82 -5.61 -0.62 -10.42
C ILE A 82 -5.18 0.84 -10.53
N ASP A 83 -3.90 1.05 -10.84
CA ASP A 83 -3.41 2.32 -11.33
C ASP A 83 -3.73 2.41 -12.84
N PRO A 84 -4.62 3.32 -13.27
CA PRO A 84 -5.01 3.42 -14.68
C PRO A 84 -3.85 3.88 -15.59
N GLN A 85 -2.83 4.55 -15.05
CA GLN A 85 -1.67 5.02 -15.81
C GLN A 85 -0.68 3.89 -16.10
N THR A 86 -0.42 3.02 -15.12
CA THR A 86 0.58 1.95 -15.23
C THR A 86 -0.02 0.57 -15.50
N GLN A 87 -1.34 0.43 -15.31
CA GLN A 87 -2.08 -0.84 -15.29
C GLN A 87 -1.63 -1.81 -14.18
N GLU A 88 -0.86 -1.33 -13.20
CA GLU A 88 -0.45 -2.15 -12.05
C GLU A 88 -1.61 -2.30 -11.07
N ALA A 89 -1.83 -3.54 -10.63
CA ALA A 89 -2.86 -3.86 -9.67
C ALA A 89 -2.26 -4.22 -8.31
N ARG A 90 -2.79 -3.63 -7.24
CA ARG A 90 -2.37 -3.84 -5.86
C ARG A 90 -3.57 -3.87 -4.92
N ASP A 91 -3.34 -4.30 -3.70
CA ASP A 91 -4.36 -4.28 -2.66
C ASP A 91 -4.11 -3.06 -1.78
N VAL A 92 -5.18 -2.40 -1.36
CA VAL A 92 -5.15 -1.29 -0.40
C VAL A 92 -6.00 -1.66 0.79
N TRP A 93 -5.38 -1.61 1.97
CA TRP A 93 -5.95 -2.03 3.24
C TRP A 93 -6.50 -0.82 4.01
N PHE A 94 -7.74 -0.93 4.46
CA PHE A 94 -8.43 0.06 5.27
C PHE A 94 -8.87 -0.55 6.59
N ASP A 95 -8.51 0.06 7.73
CA ASP A 95 -9.06 -0.34 9.03
C ASP A 95 -10.41 0.34 9.26
N ILE A 96 -11.46 -0.47 9.24
CA ILE A 96 -12.86 -0.07 9.36
C ILE A 96 -13.46 -0.40 10.72
N SER A 97 -12.63 -0.84 11.69
CA SER A 97 -13.04 -1.21 13.05
C SER A 97 -13.77 -0.06 13.78
N ARG A 98 -13.60 1.18 13.32
CA ARG A 98 -14.23 2.37 13.88
C ARG A 98 -15.74 2.46 13.66
N PHE A 99 -16.27 1.82 12.62
CA PHE A 99 -17.68 1.96 12.26
C PHE A 99 -18.34 0.65 11.81
N PHE A 100 -17.57 -0.33 11.34
CA PHE A 100 -18.13 -1.60 10.90
C PHE A 100 -18.53 -2.50 12.08
N GLY A 101 -19.68 -3.18 11.97
CA GLY A 101 -20.15 -4.15 12.97
C GLY A 101 -20.64 -3.56 14.30
N ARG A 102 -20.86 -2.25 14.39
CA ARG A 102 -21.42 -1.56 15.58
C ARG A 102 -22.94 -1.35 15.51
N GLY A 103 -23.62 -2.13 14.67
CA GLY A 103 -25.09 -2.11 14.49
C GLY A 103 -25.81 -3.08 15.41
#